data_AF-A0A7C7SXY9-F1
#
_entry.id   AF-A0A7C7SXY9-F1
#
_cell.length_a   1.000
_cell.length_b   1.000
_cell.length_c   1.000
_cell.angle_alpha   90.00
_cell.angle_beta   90.00
_cell.angle_gamma   90.00
#
_symmetry.space_group_name_H-M   'P 1'
#
loop_
_entity.id
_entity.type
_entity.pdbx_description
1 polymer ?
#
loop_
_entity_poly.entity_id
_entity_poly.type
_entity_poly.pdbx_seq_one_letter_code
_entity_poly.pdbx_strand_id
1 'polypeptide(L)'
;MSSMTMNNRKWLACGAIIVAMMMAGPREARGVTIVLKGSDKPIYGFVVKEEPTQILVRQVTLSGSRVVPIQRKDIEFINQPYDVDRLVTLSPDQPDAYRRYAEELVEQKVDPEARELATRLFLLAAYWDGERLGRSCLLGLSDLATTASQKERCRALAYLMDTEHDRSLLEDVVEERPQVEEPESNQKTALRTLVVALERGRVRQAQGIAKRSSPQALLASYQQFLTPEELELALATPENGEFSKVLRTRLLRLRYELIAQDLGSRKRLESRPTRKWHIALLNPDNQEPVRSLTLEGITPYDPRQCLYRDGEWVRSSSTD
;
A
#
# COMPACT_ATOMS: atom_id res chain seq x y z
N MET A 1 17.63 16.30 -72.36
CA MET A 1 16.28 16.52 -71.78
C MET A 1 15.60 15.16 -71.63
N SER A 2 15.86 14.46 -70.52
CA SER A 2 15.11 13.28 -70.11
C SER A 2 15.43 12.91 -68.67
N SER A 3 14.37 12.52 -67.96
CA SER A 3 14.28 11.80 -66.69
C SER A 3 14.88 12.44 -65.43
N MET A 4 14.04 13.10 -64.65
CA MET A 4 14.26 13.22 -63.19
C MET A 4 12.93 13.44 -62.44
N THR A 5 12.03 12.44 -62.43
CA THR A 5 10.80 12.48 -61.62
C THR A 5 10.36 11.08 -61.16
N MET A 6 11.11 10.44 -60.27
CA MET A 6 10.59 9.27 -59.54
C MET A 6 11.40 9.05 -58.26
N ASN A 7 10.95 9.61 -57.13
CA ASN A 7 11.25 9.04 -55.79
C ASN A 7 10.41 9.54 -54.59
N ASN A 8 9.46 10.47 -54.77
CA ASN A 8 8.73 11.04 -53.62
C ASN A 8 7.58 10.18 -53.05
N ARG A 9 7.25 9.03 -53.65
CA ARG A 9 6.15 8.17 -53.14
C ARG A 9 6.54 7.20 -52.02
N LYS A 10 7.83 6.91 -51.82
CA LYS A 10 8.27 5.96 -50.76
C LYS A 10 8.38 6.60 -49.37
N TRP A 11 8.52 7.92 -49.28
CA TRP A 11 8.64 8.63 -48.00
C TRP A 11 7.30 8.83 -47.27
N LEU A 12 6.19 8.96 -48.01
CA LEU A 12 4.86 9.10 -47.41
C LEU A 12 4.34 7.79 -46.77
N ALA A 13 4.72 6.63 -47.30
CA ALA A 13 4.30 5.34 -46.74
C ALA A 13 5.01 4.99 -45.41
N CYS A 14 6.28 5.39 -45.24
CA CYS A 14 7.01 5.17 -43.98
C CYS A 14 6.57 6.12 -42.85
N GLY A 15 6.16 7.36 -43.18
CA GLY A 15 5.67 8.32 -42.19
C GLY A 15 4.34 7.90 -41.54
N ALA A 16 3.43 7.29 -42.32
CA ALA A 16 2.12 6.86 -41.82
C ALA A 16 2.21 5.70 -40.81
N ILE A 17 3.19 4.80 -40.94
CA ILE A 17 3.36 3.65 -40.03
C ILE A 17 3.90 4.10 -38.66
N ILE A 18 4.79 5.09 -38.61
CA ILE A 18 5.34 5.60 -37.36
C ILE A 18 4.29 6.38 -36.56
N VAL A 19 3.41 7.13 -37.23
CA VAL A 19 2.32 7.88 -36.56
C VAL A 19 1.23 6.95 -36.03
N ALA A 20 0.89 5.87 -36.75
CA ALA A 20 -0.09 4.89 -36.28
C ALA A 20 0.39 4.11 -35.04
N MET A 21 1.71 3.91 -34.88
CA MET A 21 2.28 3.20 -33.74
C MET A 21 2.38 4.07 -32.46
N MET A 22 2.35 5.41 -32.59
CA MET A 22 2.35 6.35 -31.45
C MET A 22 0.96 6.68 -30.91
N MET A 23 -0.12 6.32 -31.61
CA MET A 23 -1.51 6.57 -31.16
C MET A 23 -2.05 5.46 -30.24
N ALA A 24 -1.32 4.37 -30.04
CA ALA A 24 -1.66 3.39 -29.02
C ALA A 24 -1.21 3.92 -27.65
N GLY A 25 -2.03 4.80 -27.07
CA GLY A 25 -1.87 5.24 -25.68
C GLY A 25 -1.79 4.05 -24.73
N PRO A 26 -1.18 4.22 -23.55
CA PRO A 26 -1.10 3.16 -22.55
C PRO A 26 -2.53 2.74 -22.18
N ARG A 27 -2.99 1.59 -22.68
CA ARG A 27 -4.25 1.01 -22.22
C ARG A 27 -4.12 0.73 -20.73
N GLU A 28 -5.10 1.18 -19.96
CA GLU A 28 -5.17 0.83 -18.53
C GLU A 28 -5.10 -0.69 -18.41
N ALA A 29 -4.18 -1.16 -17.58
CA ALA A 29 -3.95 -2.57 -17.41
C ALA A 29 -5.17 -3.17 -16.69
N ARG A 30 -5.92 -4.02 -17.39
CA ARG A 30 -7.12 -4.68 -16.89
C ARG A 30 -6.77 -5.73 -15.84
N GLY A 31 -7.34 -5.67 -14.65
CA GLY A 31 -7.18 -6.73 -13.67
C GLY A 31 -7.91 -8.01 -14.08
N VAL A 32 -7.31 -9.14 -13.71
CA VAL A 32 -7.81 -10.46 -14.05
C VAL A 32 -7.54 -11.45 -12.92
N THR A 33 -8.52 -12.31 -12.69
CA THR A 33 -8.34 -13.54 -11.93
C THR A 33 -8.27 -14.70 -12.93
N ILE A 34 -7.10 -15.33 -13.04
CA ILE A 34 -6.86 -16.44 -13.96
C ILE A 34 -6.79 -17.74 -13.18
N VAL A 35 -7.66 -18.69 -13.49
CA VAL A 35 -7.60 -20.06 -12.97
C VAL A 35 -6.95 -20.95 -14.01
N LEU A 36 -5.90 -21.67 -13.60
CA LEU A 36 -5.17 -22.61 -14.46
C LEU A 36 -5.71 -24.02 -14.30
N LYS A 37 -5.69 -24.80 -15.37
CA LYS A 37 -6.11 -26.21 -15.38
C LYS A 37 -5.28 -27.00 -14.37
N GLY A 38 -5.97 -27.65 -13.43
CA GLY A 38 -5.33 -28.48 -12.40
C GLY A 38 -4.59 -27.69 -11.31
N SER A 39 -4.80 -26.38 -11.20
CA SER A 39 -4.30 -25.56 -10.11
C SER A 39 -5.44 -25.08 -9.22
N ASP A 40 -5.38 -25.38 -7.92
CA ASP A 40 -6.33 -24.86 -6.93
C ASP A 40 -6.07 -23.40 -6.55
N LYS A 41 -4.94 -22.83 -7.00
CA LYS A 41 -4.54 -21.45 -6.68
C LYS A 41 -4.77 -20.54 -7.89
N PRO A 42 -5.73 -19.60 -7.82
CA PRO A 42 -5.90 -18.57 -8.83
C PRO A 42 -4.70 -17.61 -8.88
N ILE A 43 -4.43 -17.09 -10.07
CA ILE A 43 -3.46 -16.03 -10.32
C ILE A 43 -4.20 -14.69 -10.41
N TYR A 44 -3.84 -13.77 -9.53
CA TYR A 44 -4.34 -12.39 -9.53
C TYR A 44 -3.30 -11.45 -10.11
N GLY A 45 -3.73 -10.49 -10.93
CA GLY A 45 -2.85 -9.43 -11.42
C GLY A 45 -3.48 -8.60 -12.53
N PHE A 46 -2.65 -7.82 -13.22
CA PHE A 46 -3.09 -6.94 -14.31
C PHE A 46 -2.56 -7.42 -15.65
N VAL A 47 -3.41 -7.51 -16.65
CA VAL A 47 -3.04 -7.84 -18.03
C VAL A 47 -2.20 -6.70 -18.60
N VAL A 48 -0.93 -7.01 -18.86
CA VAL A 48 0.02 -6.08 -19.50
C VAL A 48 -0.07 -6.20 -21.01
N LYS A 49 -0.21 -7.43 -21.51
CA LYS A 49 -0.25 -7.74 -22.93
C LYS A 49 -1.01 -9.03 -23.18
N GLU A 50 -1.88 -9.00 -24.18
CA GLU A 50 -2.54 -10.20 -24.69
C GLU A 50 -1.92 -10.61 -26.03
N GLU A 51 -1.44 -11.84 -26.09
CA GLU A 51 -0.97 -12.47 -27.32
C GLU A 51 -1.89 -13.66 -27.67
N PRO A 52 -1.85 -14.17 -28.91
CA PRO A 52 -2.69 -15.30 -29.31
C PRO A 52 -2.42 -16.59 -28.51
N THR A 53 -1.20 -16.78 -28.01
CA THR A 53 -0.78 -18.01 -27.31
C THR A 53 -0.59 -17.82 -25.80
N GLN A 54 -0.33 -16.59 -25.35
CA GLN A 54 -0.06 -16.29 -23.95
C GLN A 54 -0.64 -14.94 -23.51
N ILE A 55 -0.80 -14.78 -22.21
CA ILE A 55 -1.18 -13.54 -21.56
C ILE A 55 -0.06 -13.15 -20.60
N LEU A 56 0.43 -11.92 -20.70
CA LEU A 56 1.41 -11.37 -19.77
C LEU A 56 0.68 -10.69 -18.63
N VAL A 57 0.82 -11.22 -17.41
CA VAL A 57 0.14 -10.71 -16.21
C VAL A 57 1.15 -10.13 -15.22
N ARG A 58 0.97 -8.87 -14.84
CA ARG A 58 1.73 -8.22 -13.76
C ARG A 58 1.09 -8.57 -12.42
N GLN A 59 1.75 -9.42 -11.65
CA GLN A 59 1.39 -9.73 -10.27
C GLN A 59 2.01 -8.71 -9.32
N VAL A 60 1.21 -8.14 -8.42
CA VAL A 60 1.70 -7.30 -7.33
C VAL A 60 1.91 -8.19 -6.10
N THR A 61 3.14 -8.21 -5.60
CA THR A 61 3.55 -8.98 -4.42
C THR A 61 4.11 -8.03 -3.35
N LEU A 62 4.27 -8.52 -2.12
CA LEU A 62 4.89 -7.73 -1.03
C LEU A 62 6.31 -7.26 -1.38
N SER A 63 7.04 -8.01 -2.21
CA SER A 63 8.39 -7.69 -2.69
C SER A 63 8.43 -6.76 -3.91
N GLY A 64 7.28 -6.33 -4.43
CA GLY A 64 7.17 -5.51 -5.64
C GLY A 64 6.31 -6.16 -6.73
N SER A 65 6.45 -5.69 -7.97
CA SER A 65 5.68 -6.22 -9.11
C SER A 65 6.53 -7.14 -10.00
N ARG A 66 5.94 -8.22 -10.49
CA ARG A 66 6.57 -9.13 -11.46
C ARG A 66 5.63 -9.43 -12.63
N VAL A 67 6.16 -9.55 -13.84
CA VAL A 67 5.37 -9.94 -15.02
C VAL A 67 5.56 -11.44 -15.25
N VAL A 68 4.45 -12.17 -15.31
CA VAL A 68 4.42 -13.62 -15.49
C VAL A 68 3.72 -13.95 -16.81
N PRO A 69 4.37 -14.66 -17.74
CA PRO A 69 3.71 -15.18 -18.93
C PRO A 69 2.87 -16.41 -18.59
N ILE A 70 1.62 -16.42 -19.03
CA ILE A 70 0.67 -17.52 -18.83
C ILE A 70 0.20 -18.03 -20.18
N GLN A 71 0.39 -19.32 -20.44
CA GLN A 71 -0.03 -19.92 -21.71
C GLN A 71 -1.55 -20.09 -21.74
N ARG A 72 -2.23 -19.62 -22.79
CA ARG A 72 -3.69 -19.69 -22.90
C ARG A 72 -4.22 -21.12 -22.87
N LYS A 73 -3.45 -22.09 -23.36
CA LYS A 73 -3.81 -23.53 -23.30
C LYS A 73 -3.93 -24.07 -21.88
N ASP A 74 -3.21 -23.45 -20.93
CA ASP A 74 -3.17 -23.84 -19.51
C ASP A 74 -4.24 -23.11 -18.70
N ILE A 75 -4.92 -22.11 -19.28
CA ILE A 75 -6.02 -21.38 -18.64
C ILE A 75 -7.30 -22.20 -18.70
N GLU A 76 -7.97 -22.33 -17.57
CA GLU A 76 -9.31 -22.93 -17.46
C GLU A 76 -10.38 -21.85 -17.70
N PHE A 77 -10.32 -20.75 -16.94
CA PHE A 77 -11.14 -19.58 -17.17
C PHE A 77 -10.45 -18.29 -16.68
N ILE A 78 -10.89 -17.17 -17.26
CA ILE A 78 -10.48 -15.82 -16.85
C ILE A 78 -11.72 -15.15 -16.28
N ASN A 79 -11.71 -14.88 -14.99
CA ASN A 79 -12.78 -14.14 -14.33
C ASN A 79 -12.46 -12.64 -14.34
N GLN A 80 -13.45 -11.84 -14.75
CA GLN A 80 -13.40 -10.39 -14.63
C GLN A 80 -13.95 -10.02 -13.25
N PRO A 81 -13.24 -9.22 -12.45
CA PRO A 81 -13.66 -8.92 -11.08
C PRO A 81 -14.97 -8.12 -11.00
N TYR A 82 -15.31 -7.39 -12.06
CA TYR A 82 -16.47 -6.51 -12.07
C TYR A 82 -17.17 -6.50 -13.43
N ASP A 83 -18.44 -6.12 -13.37
CA ASP A 83 -19.31 -5.87 -14.51
C ASP A 83 -19.09 -4.44 -15.03
N VAL A 84 -18.56 -4.35 -16.25
CA VAL A 84 -18.29 -3.07 -16.94
C VAL A 84 -19.59 -2.39 -17.36
N ASP A 85 -20.58 -3.15 -17.82
CA ASP A 85 -21.86 -2.60 -18.28
C ASP A 85 -22.59 -1.95 -17.10
N ARG A 86 -22.56 -2.61 -15.93
CA ARG A 86 -23.08 -2.01 -14.70
C ARG A 86 -22.35 -0.72 -14.32
N LEU A 87 -21.03 -0.67 -14.44
CA LEU A 87 -20.23 0.52 -14.12
C LEU A 87 -20.61 1.72 -15.00
N VAL A 88 -20.91 1.49 -16.28
CA VAL A 88 -21.37 2.52 -17.22
C VAL A 88 -22.75 3.06 -16.83
N THR A 89 -23.63 2.22 -16.28
CA THR A 89 -24.98 2.64 -15.85
C THR A 89 -25.00 3.50 -14.58
N LEU A 90 -23.89 3.59 -13.83
CA LEU A 90 -23.84 4.40 -12.61
C LEU A 90 -23.92 5.90 -12.94
N SER A 91 -24.74 6.61 -12.18
CA SER A 91 -24.94 8.07 -12.27
C SER A 91 -24.67 8.75 -10.93
N PRO A 92 -24.00 9.92 -10.91
CA PRO A 92 -23.81 10.75 -9.71
C PRO A 92 -25.09 11.02 -8.90
N ASP A 93 -26.25 11.07 -9.57
CA ASP A 93 -27.55 11.27 -8.92
C ASP A 93 -28.02 10.08 -8.06
N GLN A 94 -27.33 8.95 -8.15
CA GLN A 94 -27.62 7.72 -7.42
C GLN A 94 -26.43 7.26 -6.57
N PRO A 95 -26.01 8.05 -5.57
CA PRO A 95 -24.83 7.78 -4.74
C PRO A 95 -24.92 6.43 -4.00
N ASP A 96 -26.13 5.97 -3.66
CA ASP A 96 -26.34 4.67 -3.02
C ASP A 96 -26.05 3.48 -3.94
N ALA A 97 -26.19 3.64 -5.27
CA ALA A 97 -25.85 2.60 -6.23
C ALA A 97 -24.33 2.34 -6.26
N TYR A 98 -23.52 3.39 -6.14
CA TYR A 98 -22.06 3.27 -5.98
C TYR A 98 -21.70 2.50 -4.71
N ARG A 99 -22.30 2.87 -3.56
CA ARG A 99 -22.05 2.21 -2.28
C ARG A 99 -22.37 0.72 -2.33
N ARG A 100 -23.58 0.35 -2.79
CA ARG A 100 -23.99 -1.07 -2.87
C ARG A 100 -23.06 -1.87 -3.77
N TYR A 101 -22.67 -1.32 -4.91
CA TYR A 101 -21.75 -2.03 -5.80
C TYR A 101 -20.35 -2.16 -5.17
N ALA A 102 -19.89 -1.16 -4.44
CA ALA A 102 -18.64 -1.26 -3.68
C ALA A 102 -18.70 -2.39 -2.63
N GLU A 103 -19.82 -2.53 -1.90
CA GLU A 103 -20.03 -3.60 -0.92
C GLU A 103 -19.95 -5.00 -1.56
N GLU A 104 -20.58 -5.20 -2.72
CA GLU A 104 -20.50 -6.46 -3.46
C GLU A 104 -19.05 -6.78 -3.90
N LEU A 105 -18.28 -5.77 -4.31
CA LEU A 105 -16.88 -5.94 -4.69
C LEU A 105 -15.97 -6.24 -3.48
N VAL A 106 -16.30 -5.74 -2.29
CA VAL A 106 -15.56 -6.03 -1.04
C VAL A 106 -15.65 -7.52 -0.69
N GLU A 107 -16.74 -8.20 -1.04
CA GLU A 107 -16.88 -9.65 -0.82
C GLU A 107 -15.84 -10.45 -1.61
N GLN A 108 -15.34 -9.90 -2.72
CA GLN A 108 -14.27 -10.46 -3.54
C GLN A 108 -12.86 -10.14 -3.00
N LYS A 109 -12.66 -10.28 -1.67
CA LYS A 109 -11.50 -9.80 -0.88
C LYS A 109 -10.10 -10.02 -1.47
N VAL A 110 -9.93 -10.98 -2.37
CA VAL A 110 -8.62 -11.39 -2.91
C VAL A 110 -8.26 -10.63 -4.19
N ASP A 111 -9.24 -10.06 -4.90
CA ASP A 111 -8.96 -9.38 -6.17
C ASP A 111 -8.53 -7.91 -5.95
N PRO A 112 -7.30 -7.54 -6.34
CA PRO A 112 -6.79 -6.18 -6.13
C PRO A 112 -7.54 -5.13 -6.96
N GLU A 113 -8.07 -5.48 -8.13
CA GLU A 113 -8.81 -4.56 -8.99
C GLU A 113 -10.23 -4.35 -8.47
N ALA A 114 -10.90 -5.41 -7.98
CA ALA A 114 -12.17 -5.27 -7.28
C ALA A 114 -12.04 -4.35 -6.05
N ARG A 115 -10.96 -4.50 -5.29
CA ARG A 115 -10.65 -3.64 -4.13
C ARG A 115 -10.38 -2.20 -4.51
N GLU A 116 -9.61 -1.96 -5.57
CA GLU A 116 -9.36 -0.61 -6.09
C GLU A 116 -10.65 0.04 -6.59
N LEU A 117 -11.47 -0.69 -7.34
CA LEU A 117 -12.77 -0.24 -7.80
C LEU A 117 -13.70 0.09 -6.62
N ALA A 118 -13.83 -0.82 -5.65
CA ALA A 118 -14.63 -0.60 -4.45
C ALA A 118 -14.18 0.65 -3.69
N THR A 119 -12.86 0.89 -3.61
CA THR A 119 -12.30 2.10 -3.01
C THR A 119 -12.80 3.36 -3.73
N ARG A 120 -12.75 3.40 -5.07
CA ARG A 120 -13.24 4.53 -5.87
C ARG A 120 -14.75 4.72 -5.70
N LEU A 121 -15.53 3.64 -5.72
CA LEU A 121 -16.98 3.67 -5.59
C LEU A 121 -17.45 4.16 -4.22
N PHE A 122 -16.82 3.70 -3.12
CA PHE A 122 -17.10 4.24 -1.79
C PHE A 122 -16.74 5.72 -1.69
N LEU A 123 -15.62 6.13 -2.27
CA LEU A 123 -15.20 7.53 -2.28
C LEU A 123 -16.20 8.41 -3.03
N LEU A 124 -16.70 7.97 -4.19
CA LEU A 124 -17.74 8.66 -4.95
C LEU A 124 -19.04 8.76 -4.17
N ALA A 125 -19.51 7.66 -3.57
CA ALA A 125 -20.73 7.65 -2.76
C ALA A 125 -20.62 8.63 -1.58
N ALA A 126 -19.48 8.63 -0.88
CA ALA A 126 -19.21 9.55 0.22
C ALA A 126 -19.08 11.01 -0.24
N TYR A 127 -18.56 11.25 -1.44
CA TYR A 127 -18.41 12.59 -2.00
C TYR A 127 -19.75 13.21 -2.42
N TRP A 128 -20.60 12.44 -3.09
CA TRP A 128 -21.89 12.92 -3.61
C TRP A 128 -22.98 13.01 -2.54
N ASP A 129 -22.97 12.15 -1.52
CA ASP A 129 -23.96 12.14 -0.44
C ASP A 129 -23.28 11.95 0.92
N GLY A 130 -22.42 12.91 1.26
CA GLY A 130 -21.60 12.86 2.46
C GLY A 130 -22.40 12.81 3.76
N GLU A 131 -23.54 13.50 3.84
CA GLU A 131 -24.37 13.55 5.03
C GLU A 131 -24.99 12.19 5.36
N ARG A 132 -25.51 11.47 4.36
CA ARG A 132 -26.20 10.19 4.58
C ARG A 132 -25.27 8.99 4.43
N LEU A 133 -24.39 8.99 3.43
CA LEU A 133 -23.57 7.83 3.08
C LEU A 133 -22.13 7.95 3.54
N GLY A 134 -21.62 9.16 3.81
CA GLY A 134 -20.22 9.42 4.09
C GLY A 134 -19.64 8.51 5.18
N ARG A 135 -20.31 8.42 6.33
CA ARG A 135 -19.88 7.55 7.43
C ARG A 135 -19.79 6.07 7.00
N SER A 136 -20.86 5.52 6.43
CA SER A 136 -20.89 4.09 6.03
C SER A 136 -19.81 3.76 4.99
N CYS A 137 -19.58 4.65 4.03
CA CYS A 137 -18.57 4.48 3.00
C CYS A 137 -17.16 4.58 3.57
N LEU A 138 -16.91 5.48 4.53
CA LEU A 138 -15.61 5.59 5.20
C LEU A 138 -15.28 4.37 6.07
N LEU A 139 -16.29 3.76 6.68
CA LEU A 139 -16.11 2.49 7.39
C LEU A 139 -15.76 1.36 6.40
N GLY A 140 -16.47 1.26 5.27
CA GLY A 140 -16.12 0.32 4.19
C GLY A 140 -14.71 0.55 3.64
N LEU A 141 -14.30 1.81 3.46
CA LEU A 141 -12.93 2.18 3.08
C LEU A 141 -11.89 1.77 4.13
N SER A 142 -12.24 1.77 5.41
CA SER A 142 -11.34 1.33 6.48
C SER A 142 -11.03 -0.16 6.41
N ASP A 143 -11.98 -0.98 5.92
CA ASP A 143 -11.79 -2.40 5.68
C ASP A 143 -10.95 -2.68 4.42
N LEU A 144 -10.98 -1.75 3.45
CA LEU A 144 -10.15 -1.76 2.24
C LEU A 144 -8.82 -1.01 2.38
N ALA A 145 -8.47 -0.53 3.57
CA ALA A 145 -7.21 0.19 3.79
C ALA A 145 -5.99 -0.72 3.68
N THR A 146 -4.94 -0.28 2.99
CA THR A 146 -3.70 -1.08 2.80
C THR A 146 -2.71 -0.89 3.94
N THR A 147 -2.90 0.16 4.75
CA THR A 147 -2.03 0.51 5.88
C THR A 147 -2.87 0.84 7.11
N ALA A 148 -2.33 0.57 8.30
CA ALA A 148 -2.96 0.94 9.57
C ALA A 148 -3.24 2.45 9.65
N SER A 149 -2.32 3.28 9.16
CA SER A 149 -2.50 4.74 9.10
C SER A 149 -3.66 5.16 8.19
N GLN A 150 -3.85 4.51 7.04
CA GLN A 150 -5.01 4.79 6.19
C GLN A 150 -6.32 4.38 6.88
N LYS A 151 -6.34 3.20 7.50
CA LYS A 151 -7.49 2.70 8.26
C LYS A 151 -7.90 3.64 9.39
N GLU A 152 -6.92 4.11 10.17
CA GLU A 152 -7.10 5.09 11.24
C GLU A 152 -7.66 6.40 10.70
N ARG A 153 -7.10 6.93 9.60
CA ARG A 153 -7.60 8.15 8.96
C ARG A 153 -9.06 7.99 8.49
N CYS A 154 -9.42 6.85 7.90
CA CYS A 154 -10.80 6.56 7.48
C CYS A 154 -11.77 6.58 8.67
N ARG A 155 -11.40 5.92 9.77
CA ARG A 155 -12.22 5.89 11.00
C ARG A 155 -12.34 7.25 11.66
N ALA A 156 -11.24 8.01 11.72
CA ALA A 156 -11.25 9.36 12.24
C ALA A 156 -12.16 10.28 11.41
N LEU A 157 -12.09 10.21 10.08
CA LEU A 157 -12.98 10.98 9.23
C LEU A 157 -14.44 10.53 9.38
N ALA A 158 -14.71 9.22 9.50
CA ALA A 158 -16.06 8.71 9.73
C ALA A 158 -16.66 9.25 11.04
N TYR A 159 -15.87 9.33 12.10
CA TYR A 159 -16.26 9.92 13.38
C TYR A 159 -16.48 11.44 13.29
N LEU A 160 -15.67 12.15 12.50
CA LEU A 160 -15.86 13.59 12.29
C LEU A 160 -17.16 13.91 11.52
N MET A 161 -17.61 13.01 10.65
CA MET A 161 -18.88 13.17 9.93
C MET A 161 -20.10 12.91 10.83
N ASP A 162 -19.96 12.08 11.87
CA ASP A 162 -21.03 11.73 12.81
C ASP A 162 -20.44 11.56 14.23
N THR A 163 -20.43 12.67 14.97
CA THR A 163 -19.78 12.74 16.29
C THR A 163 -20.58 12.11 17.42
N GLU A 164 -21.85 11.77 17.18
CA GLU A 164 -22.69 11.04 18.14
C GLU A 164 -22.39 9.53 18.14
N HIS A 165 -21.54 9.09 17.21
CA HIS A 165 -21.25 7.68 17.03
C HIS A 165 -20.25 7.10 18.02
N ASP A 166 -20.10 5.77 17.99
CA ASP A 166 -19.28 5.03 18.94
C ASP A 166 -17.81 5.49 18.87
N ARG A 167 -17.34 6.00 20.01
CA ARG A 167 -15.95 6.44 20.20
C ARG A 167 -14.96 5.28 20.13
N SER A 168 -15.43 4.04 20.29
CA SER A 168 -14.61 2.84 20.12
C SER A 168 -13.98 2.76 18.72
N LEU A 169 -14.56 3.43 17.71
CA LEU A 169 -13.97 3.53 16.37
C LEU A 169 -12.60 4.21 16.34
N LEU A 170 -12.34 5.11 17.30
CA LEU A 170 -11.07 5.81 17.45
C LEU A 170 -10.08 5.05 18.33
N GLU A 171 -10.52 3.99 19.00
CA GLU A 171 -9.61 3.15 19.76
C GLU A 171 -8.77 2.37 18.76
N ASP A 172 -7.45 2.44 18.94
CA ASP A 172 -6.53 1.57 18.24
C ASP A 172 -7.03 0.14 18.46
N VAL A 173 -7.48 -0.51 17.38
CA VAL A 173 -7.57 -1.96 17.38
C VAL A 173 -6.13 -2.37 17.60
N VAL A 174 -5.81 -2.71 18.84
CA VAL A 174 -4.57 -3.37 19.17
C VAL A 174 -4.67 -4.68 18.42
N GLU A 175 -4.24 -4.67 17.15
CA GLU A 175 -4.06 -5.88 16.39
C GLU A 175 -3.22 -6.74 17.31
N GLU A 176 -3.82 -7.84 17.76
CA GLU A 176 -3.17 -8.80 18.63
C GLU A 176 -1.92 -9.21 17.89
N ARG A 177 -0.81 -8.53 18.23
CA ARG A 177 0.47 -8.85 17.64
C ARG A 177 0.63 -10.32 17.91
N PRO A 178 0.97 -11.15 16.90
CA PRO A 178 1.21 -12.55 17.13
C PRO A 178 2.09 -12.63 18.37
N GLN A 179 1.69 -13.45 19.35
CA GLN A 179 2.42 -13.58 20.60
C GLN A 179 3.79 -14.18 20.25
N VAL A 180 4.71 -13.33 19.83
CA VAL A 180 6.10 -13.67 19.66
C VAL A 180 6.56 -13.95 21.07
N GLU A 181 6.94 -15.19 21.33
CA GLU A 181 7.50 -15.62 22.61
C GLU A 181 8.48 -14.54 23.07
N GLU A 182 8.18 -13.95 24.23
CA GLU A 182 9.00 -12.84 24.70
C GLU A 182 10.44 -13.34 24.80
N PRO A 183 11.39 -12.71 24.09
CA PRO A 183 12.75 -13.21 24.10
C PRO A 183 13.30 -13.13 25.51
N GLU A 184 14.14 -14.09 25.88
CA GLU A 184 14.76 -14.14 27.19
C GLU A 184 15.41 -12.79 27.53
N SER A 185 15.26 -12.35 28.78
CA SER A 185 15.78 -11.06 29.28
C SER A 185 17.25 -10.81 28.92
N ASN A 186 18.06 -11.89 28.91
CA ASN A 186 19.47 -11.86 28.56
C ASN A 186 19.70 -11.46 27.09
N GLN A 187 18.88 -11.98 26.18
CA GLN A 187 18.99 -11.69 24.75
C GLN A 187 18.54 -10.25 24.44
N LYS A 188 17.48 -9.75 25.10
CA LYS A 188 17.07 -8.33 25.00
C LYS A 188 18.20 -7.40 25.46
N THR A 189 18.84 -7.74 26.58
CA THR A 189 19.98 -6.98 27.12
C THR A 189 21.18 -6.99 26.16
N ALA A 190 21.47 -8.12 25.53
CA ALA A 190 22.52 -8.23 24.53
C ALA A 190 22.24 -7.37 23.29
N LEU A 191 21.01 -7.42 22.74
CA LEU A 191 20.62 -6.59 21.60
C LEU A 191 20.70 -5.09 21.93
N ARG A 192 20.23 -4.68 23.11
CA ARG A 192 20.34 -3.28 23.57
C ARG A 192 21.80 -2.83 23.66
N THR A 193 22.66 -3.67 24.22
CA THR A 193 24.09 -3.38 24.36
C THR A 193 24.77 -3.30 22.99
N LEU A 194 24.38 -4.16 22.05
CA LEU A 194 24.84 -4.14 20.67
C LEU A 194 24.46 -2.82 19.98
N VAL A 195 23.18 -2.40 20.06
CA VAL A 195 22.71 -1.16 19.42
C VAL A 195 23.41 0.07 20.01
N VAL A 196 23.58 0.13 21.34
CA VAL A 196 24.32 1.21 22.00
C VAL A 196 25.80 1.24 21.59
N ALA A 197 26.43 0.07 21.39
CA ALA A 197 27.81 0.00 20.90
C ALA A 197 27.91 0.52 19.46
N LEU A 198 26.97 0.15 18.59
CA LEU A 198 26.88 0.67 17.22
C LEU A 198 26.70 2.19 17.24
N GLU A 199 25.71 2.74 17.96
CA GLU A 199 25.47 4.20 18.04
C GLU A 199 26.68 5.01 18.50
N ARG A 200 27.56 4.42 19.30
CA ARG A 200 28.80 5.05 19.81
C ARG A 200 30.01 4.84 18.90
N GLY A 201 29.84 4.24 17.72
CA GLY A 201 30.93 3.92 16.79
C GLY A 201 31.84 2.77 17.24
N ARG A 202 31.46 2.02 18.28
CA ARG A 202 32.26 0.91 18.85
C ARG A 202 31.98 -0.40 18.12
N VAL A 203 32.30 -0.45 16.83
CA VAL A 203 31.90 -1.55 15.94
C VAL A 203 32.54 -2.88 16.36
N ARG A 204 33.82 -2.90 16.78
CA ARG A 204 34.45 -4.15 17.26
C ARG A 204 33.74 -4.73 18.48
N GLN A 205 33.30 -3.88 19.40
CA GLN A 205 32.52 -4.30 20.57
C GLN A 205 31.18 -4.89 20.14
N ALA A 206 30.47 -4.22 19.22
CA ALA A 206 29.20 -4.69 18.68
C ALA A 206 29.34 -6.05 17.98
N GLN A 207 30.37 -6.23 17.15
CA GLN A 207 30.69 -7.51 16.51
C GLN A 207 30.94 -8.63 17.54
N GLY A 208 31.65 -8.31 18.63
CA GLY A 208 31.88 -9.26 19.73
C GLY A 208 30.59 -9.70 20.41
N ILE A 209 29.66 -8.77 20.65
CA ILE A 209 28.34 -9.06 21.24
C ILE A 209 27.50 -9.90 20.26
N ALA A 210 27.53 -9.55 18.98
CA ALA A 210 26.78 -10.25 17.94
C ALA A 210 27.18 -11.73 17.83
N LYS A 211 28.48 -12.02 17.88
CA LYS A 211 29.00 -13.39 17.85
C LYS A 211 28.60 -14.23 19.06
N ARG A 212 28.40 -13.62 20.24
CA ARG A 212 28.11 -14.33 21.50
C ARG A 212 26.63 -14.64 21.72
N SER A 213 25.75 -13.79 21.19
CA SER A 213 24.36 -13.71 21.68
C SER A 213 23.32 -14.10 20.63
N SER A 214 23.75 -14.53 19.43
CA SER A 214 22.91 -14.76 18.24
C SER A 214 21.77 -13.73 18.13
N PRO A 215 22.08 -12.42 18.04
CA PRO A 215 21.06 -11.38 18.00
C PRO A 215 20.14 -11.49 16.78
N GLN A 216 20.49 -12.29 15.77
CA GLN A 216 19.71 -12.50 14.55
C GLN A 216 18.34 -13.12 14.84
N ALA A 217 18.26 -14.08 15.78
CA ALA A 217 16.99 -14.69 16.18
C ALA A 217 16.04 -13.66 16.81
N LEU A 218 16.60 -12.76 17.62
CA LEU A 218 15.84 -11.71 18.28
C LEU A 218 15.47 -10.59 17.30
N LEU A 219 16.35 -10.27 16.35
CA LEU A 219 16.10 -9.25 15.32
C LEU A 219 14.90 -9.61 14.44
N ALA A 220 14.58 -10.90 14.28
CA ALA A 220 13.37 -11.34 13.59
C ALA A 220 12.10 -10.69 14.17
N SER A 221 12.06 -10.47 15.49
CA SER A 221 10.95 -9.80 16.18
C SER A 221 10.92 -8.27 16.00
N TYR A 222 12.00 -7.69 15.47
CA TYR A 222 12.21 -6.25 15.33
C TYR A 222 12.53 -5.82 13.88
N GLN A 223 12.24 -6.66 12.89
CA GLN A 223 12.53 -6.37 11.47
C GLN A 223 11.88 -5.08 10.97
N GLN A 224 10.76 -4.66 11.57
CA GLN A 224 10.10 -3.39 11.27
C GLN A 224 10.97 -2.16 11.61
N PHE A 225 11.97 -2.30 12.49
CA PHE A 225 12.87 -1.22 12.89
C PHE A 225 14.25 -1.34 12.26
N LEU A 226 14.79 -2.55 12.17
CA LEU A 226 16.11 -2.83 11.63
C LEU A 226 16.13 -4.21 10.99
N THR A 227 16.43 -4.26 9.70
CA THR A 227 16.55 -5.53 8.96
C THR A 227 17.89 -6.23 9.25
N PRO A 228 17.99 -7.57 9.07
CA PRO A 228 19.25 -8.28 9.22
C PRO A 228 20.36 -7.72 8.33
N GLU A 229 20.04 -7.36 7.09
CA GLU A 229 20.99 -6.81 6.13
C GLU A 229 21.51 -5.44 6.58
N GLU A 230 20.65 -4.59 7.14
CA GLU A 230 21.04 -3.29 7.71
C GLU A 230 21.93 -3.44 8.94
N LEU A 231 21.67 -4.45 9.78
CA LEU A 231 22.52 -4.76 10.92
C LEU A 231 23.90 -5.23 10.47
N GLU A 232 23.97 -6.10 9.47
CA GLU A 232 25.24 -6.55 8.89
C GLU A 232 26.02 -5.38 8.29
N LEU A 233 25.34 -4.47 7.59
CA LEU A 233 25.94 -3.25 7.06
C LEU A 233 26.48 -2.34 8.18
N ALA A 234 25.73 -2.20 9.29
CA ALA A 234 26.17 -1.46 10.47
C ALA A 234 27.42 -2.10 11.11
N LEU A 235 27.46 -3.44 11.17
CA LEU A 235 28.59 -4.20 11.72
C LEU A 235 29.80 -4.21 10.78
N ALA A 236 29.62 -4.03 9.48
CA ALA A 236 30.69 -3.95 8.49
C ALA A 236 31.32 -2.55 8.40
N THR A 237 30.70 -1.53 8.99
CA THR A 237 31.21 -0.15 8.99
C THR A 237 32.53 -0.07 9.78
N PRO A 238 33.59 0.59 9.28
CA PRO A 238 34.84 0.71 10.03
C PRO A 238 34.65 1.47 11.36
N GLU A 239 35.53 1.25 12.33
CA GLU A 239 35.51 2.04 13.58
C GLU A 239 35.66 3.53 13.25
N ASN A 240 34.76 4.36 13.81
CA ASN A 240 34.59 5.79 13.50
C ASN A 240 34.05 6.12 12.10
N GLY A 241 33.58 5.14 11.32
CA GLY A 241 32.80 5.40 10.12
C GLY A 241 31.45 6.05 10.44
N GLU A 242 31.01 6.97 9.62
CA GLU A 242 29.68 7.56 9.76
C GLU A 242 28.62 6.63 9.18
N PHE A 243 27.60 6.29 9.97
CA PHE A 243 26.41 5.64 9.44
C PHE A 243 25.61 6.63 8.58
N SER A 244 24.94 6.11 7.56
CA SER A 244 23.94 6.89 6.85
C SER A 244 22.88 7.43 7.83
N LYS A 245 22.37 8.63 7.57
CA LYS A 245 21.33 9.27 8.41
C LYS A 245 20.14 8.32 8.64
N VAL A 246 19.74 7.58 7.61
CA VAL A 246 18.65 6.60 7.65
C VAL A 246 18.95 5.46 8.63
N LEU A 247 20.13 4.85 8.54
CA LEU A 247 20.52 3.74 9.41
C LEU A 247 20.64 4.18 10.88
N ARG A 248 21.17 5.39 11.12
CA ARG A 248 21.24 5.98 12.46
C ARG A 248 19.85 6.20 13.06
N THR A 249 18.90 6.72 12.29
CA THR A 249 17.50 6.87 12.73
C THR A 249 16.85 5.53 13.06
N ARG A 250 17.11 4.49 12.26
CA ARG A 250 16.61 3.12 12.50
C ARG A 250 17.18 2.52 13.79
N LEU A 251 18.49 2.64 14.02
CA LEU A 251 19.14 2.20 15.26
C LEU A 251 18.55 2.90 16.49
N LEU A 252 18.33 4.22 16.42
CA LEU A 252 17.71 4.99 17.50
C LEU A 252 16.27 4.55 17.78
N ARG A 253 15.47 4.28 16.74
CA ARG A 253 14.10 3.75 16.89
C ARG A 253 14.11 2.38 17.56
N LEU A 254 14.99 1.48 17.13
CA LEU A 254 15.16 0.16 17.76
C LEU A 254 15.56 0.30 19.23
N ARG A 255 16.50 1.18 19.55
CA ARG A 255 16.92 1.45 20.94
C ARG A 255 15.75 1.95 21.79
N TYR A 256 14.95 2.87 21.27
CA TYR A 256 13.79 3.41 21.98
C TYR A 256 12.76 2.31 22.27
N GLU A 257 12.44 1.47 21.29
CA GLU A 257 11.50 0.36 21.46
C GLU A 257 11.99 -0.63 22.53
N LEU A 258 13.28 -0.99 22.51
CA LEU A 258 13.86 -1.88 23.51
C LEU A 258 13.77 -1.29 24.94
N ILE A 259 13.94 0.03 25.09
CA ILE A 259 13.77 0.72 26.38
C ILE A 259 12.30 0.80 26.78
N ALA A 260 11.40 1.09 25.84
CA ALA A 260 9.97 1.20 26.10
C ALA A 260 9.38 -0.12 26.60
N GLN A 261 9.84 -1.26 26.06
CA GLN A 261 9.42 -2.58 26.55
C GLN A 261 9.93 -2.85 27.98
N ASP A 262 11.19 -2.55 28.30
CA ASP A 262 11.72 -2.69 29.68
C ASP A 262 10.91 -1.87 30.70
N LEU A 263 10.46 -0.69 30.29
CA LEU A 263 9.62 0.19 31.12
C LEU A 263 8.17 -0.30 31.20
N GLY A 264 7.63 -0.85 30.11
CA GLY A 264 6.28 -1.40 30.00
C GLY A 264 6.10 -2.72 30.75
N SER A 265 7.10 -3.60 30.76
CA SER A 265 7.09 -4.85 31.53
C SER A 265 7.01 -4.60 33.05
N ARG A 266 7.44 -3.43 33.53
CA ARG A 266 7.26 -3.01 34.93
C ARG A 266 5.90 -2.37 35.25
N LYS A 267 5.10 -2.03 34.24
CA LYS A 267 3.83 -1.29 34.36
C LYS A 267 2.66 -1.98 33.64
N ARG A 268 2.61 -3.32 33.69
CA ARG A 268 1.44 -4.09 33.21
C ARG A 268 0.22 -4.02 34.15
N LEU A 269 0.30 -3.27 35.26
CA LEU A 269 -0.88 -2.75 35.95
C LEU A 269 -1.17 -1.35 35.39
N GLU A 270 -2.37 -1.18 34.83
CA GLU A 270 -2.95 0.08 34.32
C GLU A 270 -2.55 0.48 32.89
N SER A 271 -2.99 -0.32 31.92
CA SER A 271 -3.12 0.10 30.53
C SER A 271 -4.24 1.15 30.37
N ARG A 272 -3.96 2.39 30.76
CA ARG A 272 -4.56 3.53 30.06
C ARG A 272 -3.70 3.78 28.81
N PRO A 273 -4.28 3.98 27.61
CA PRO A 273 -3.52 4.42 26.46
C PRO A 273 -2.90 5.78 26.81
N THR A 274 -1.61 5.79 27.16
CA THR A 274 -0.84 7.02 27.31
C THR A 274 -0.74 7.61 25.92
N ARG A 275 -1.73 8.44 25.60
CA ARG A 275 -1.83 9.22 24.37
C ARG A 275 -0.43 9.78 24.02
N LYS A 276 0.09 9.36 22.88
CA LYS A 276 1.46 9.60 22.40
C LYS A 276 1.69 11.01 21.85
N TRP A 277 1.00 12.04 22.37
CA TRP A 277 1.14 13.42 21.85
C TRP A 277 2.57 13.93 21.95
N HIS A 278 3.28 13.58 23.03
CA HIS A 278 4.68 13.95 23.18
C HIS A 278 5.59 13.33 22.11
N ILE A 279 5.30 12.12 21.60
CA ILE A 279 6.08 11.50 20.51
C ILE A 279 5.78 12.21 19.18
N ALA A 280 4.53 12.58 18.94
CA ALA A 280 4.15 13.33 17.74
C ALA A 280 4.78 14.74 17.70
N LEU A 281 4.91 15.40 18.85
CA LEU A 281 5.54 16.73 19.00
C LEU A 281 7.08 16.69 18.95
N LEU A 282 7.69 15.61 19.42
CA LEU A 282 9.15 15.48 19.51
C LEU A 282 9.81 14.90 18.25
N ASN A 283 9.02 14.44 17.27
CA ASN A 283 9.56 13.91 16.03
C ASN A 283 9.78 15.06 15.03
N PRO A 284 11.02 15.50 14.77
CA PRO A 284 11.29 16.66 13.92
C PRO A 284 10.88 16.44 12.46
N ASP A 285 10.77 15.18 12.02
CA ASP A 285 10.22 14.82 10.70
C ASP A 285 8.69 14.95 10.63
N ASN A 286 8.03 15.18 11.78
CA ASN A 286 6.57 15.29 11.91
C ASN A 286 6.11 16.76 12.08
N GLN A 287 6.98 17.71 11.70
CA GLN A 287 6.66 19.14 11.61
C GLN A 287 5.90 19.52 10.34
N GLU A 288 5.53 18.55 9.50
CA GLU A 288 4.58 18.82 8.43
C GLU A 288 3.27 19.34 9.05
N PRO A 289 2.70 20.44 8.54
CA PRO A 289 1.42 20.93 9.03
C PRO A 289 0.41 19.78 9.01
N VAL A 290 -0.34 19.62 10.10
CA VAL A 290 -1.37 18.60 10.22
C VAL A 290 -2.32 18.77 9.03
N ARG A 291 -2.20 17.88 8.04
CA ARG A 291 -3.04 17.95 6.86
C ARG A 291 -4.47 17.77 7.32
N SER A 292 -5.36 18.66 6.91
CA SER A 292 -6.78 18.51 7.17
C SER A 292 -7.23 17.15 6.63
N LEU A 293 -7.91 16.36 7.45
CA LEU A 293 -8.55 15.13 7.01
C LEU A 293 -9.70 15.51 6.08
N THR A 294 -9.50 15.32 4.78
CA THR A 294 -10.53 15.51 3.76
C THR A 294 -10.72 14.22 2.97
N LEU A 295 -11.88 14.07 2.32
CA LEU A 295 -12.15 12.92 1.45
C LEU A 295 -11.12 12.80 0.34
N GLU A 296 -10.66 13.92 -0.23
CA GLU A 296 -9.66 13.94 -1.31
C GLU A 296 -8.26 13.48 -0.88
N GLY A 297 -7.94 13.56 0.42
CA GLY A 297 -6.60 13.21 0.95
C GLY A 297 -6.51 11.81 1.56
N ILE A 298 -7.62 11.08 1.64
CA ILE A 298 -7.69 9.82 2.39
C ILE A 298 -7.31 8.59 1.55
N THR A 299 -7.44 8.70 0.23
CA THR A 299 -7.03 7.70 -0.75
C THR A 299 -6.16 8.38 -1.80
N PRO A 300 -5.42 7.61 -2.64
CA PRO A 300 -4.70 8.21 -3.78
C PRO A 300 -5.64 8.71 -4.90
N TYR A 301 -6.95 8.45 -4.81
CA TYR A 301 -7.92 8.82 -5.81
C TYR A 301 -8.60 10.16 -5.46
N ASP A 302 -8.73 11.04 -6.45
CA ASP A 302 -9.54 12.24 -6.35
C ASP A 302 -10.98 11.89 -6.75
N PRO A 303 -12.00 12.07 -5.89
CA PRO A 303 -13.38 11.72 -6.23
C PRO A 303 -13.90 12.51 -7.43
N ARG A 304 -13.33 13.69 -7.70
CA ARG A 304 -13.67 14.51 -8.88
C ARG A 304 -13.11 13.92 -10.17
N GLN A 305 -12.20 12.96 -10.08
CA GLN A 305 -11.54 12.29 -11.22
C GLN A 305 -11.96 10.82 -11.36
N CYS A 306 -13.00 10.39 -10.65
CA CYS A 306 -13.42 9.00 -10.59
C CYS A 306 -14.76 8.74 -11.30
N LEU A 307 -15.17 9.50 -12.32
CA LEU A 307 -16.36 9.11 -13.08
C LEU A 307 -16.00 8.13 -14.19
N TYR A 308 -16.68 6.99 -14.24
CA TYR A 308 -16.47 6.02 -15.31
C TYR A 308 -17.35 6.33 -16.52
N ARG A 309 -16.73 6.64 -17.66
CA ARG A 309 -17.41 6.95 -18.94
C ARG A 309 -16.61 6.37 -20.09
N ASP A 310 -17.30 5.76 -21.05
CA ASP A 310 -16.71 5.23 -22.28
C ASP A 310 -15.51 4.28 -22.08
N GLY A 311 -15.52 3.53 -20.97
CA GLY A 311 -14.46 2.58 -20.64
C GLY A 311 -13.29 3.17 -19.84
N GLU A 312 -13.30 4.48 -19.57
CA GLU A 312 -12.20 5.20 -18.91
C GLU A 312 -12.69 5.96 -17.67
N TRP A 313 -11.76 6.19 -16.74
CA TRP A 313 -11.99 7.07 -15.59
C TRP A 313 -11.70 8.51 -15.98
N VAL A 314 -12.75 9.31 -16.06
CA VAL A 314 -12.70 10.72 -16.48
C VAL A 314 -12.97 11.66 -15.31
N ARG A 315 -12.46 12.88 -15.46
CA ARG A 315 -12.79 14.00 -14.57
C ARG A 315 -14.25 14.36 -14.74
N SER A 316 -14.96 14.51 -13.62
CA SER A 316 -16.27 15.15 -13.65
C SER A 316 -16.07 16.56 -14.19
N SER A 317 -16.71 16.87 -15.32
CA SER A 317 -16.92 18.25 -15.70
C SER A 317 -17.73 18.85 -14.57
N SER A 318 -17.09 19.61 -13.69
CA SER A 318 -17.80 20.35 -12.66
C SER A 318 -18.88 21.15 -13.37
N THR A 319 -20.13 20.86 -13.07
CA THR A 319 -21.24 21.71 -13.46
C THR A 319 -20.96 23.09 -12.87
N ASP A 320 -20.70 24.08 -13.74
CA ASP A 320 -20.76 25.49 -13.39
C ASP A 320 -22.15 25.85 -12.81
#